data_AF-A0A846G973-F1
#
_entry.id   AF-A0A846G973-F1
#
_cell.length_a   1.000
_cell.length_b   1.000
_cell.length_c   1.000
_cell.angle_alpha   90.00
_cell.angle_beta   90.00
_cell.angle_gamma   90.00
#
_symmetry.space_group_name_H-M   'P 1'
#
loop_
_entity.id
_entity.type
_entity.pdbx_description
1 polymer ?
#
loop_
_entity_poly.entity_id
_entity_poly.type
_entity_poly.pdbx_seq_one_letter_code
_entity_poly.pdbx_strand_id
1 'polypeptide(L)'
;MTTETGIVYKTENRNDYGWEDRMLMPRESLTNILWENWTYQEKPTIPQIGDKTTFRCRDRTRNYKSESENGFTTHGRDGDWVVTRVEKFVSPDTDKKVFVCNCKYDPVEPKWSLINRGAKASELLEEKTEV
;
A
#
# COMPACT_ATOMS: atom_id res chain seq x y z
N MET A 1 17.36 -2.62 -24.32
CA MET A 1 18.02 -2.85 -23.01
C MET A 1 16.98 -2.56 -21.95
N THR A 2 16.73 -3.50 -21.04
CA THR A 2 15.71 -3.34 -19.99
C THR A 2 16.31 -2.52 -18.84
N THR A 3 15.77 -1.33 -18.61
CA THR A 3 16.19 -0.45 -17.51
C THR A 3 15.67 -1.01 -16.19
N GLU A 4 16.56 -1.20 -15.21
CA GLU A 4 16.16 -1.55 -13.85
C GLU A 4 15.76 -0.27 -13.10
N THR A 5 14.52 -0.21 -12.63
CA THR A 5 13.99 0.94 -11.91
C THR A 5 13.60 0.54 -10.48
N GLY A 6 14.26 1.16 -9.50
CA GLY A 6 13.88 1.10 -8.09
C GLY A 6 12.97 2.26 -7.70
N ILE A 7 11.94 2.00 -6.90
CA ILE A 7 11.07 3.01 -6.30
C ILE A 7 11.09 2.76 -4.79
N VAL A 8 11.61 3.73 -4.05
CA VAL A 8 11.71 3.69 -2.59
C VAL A 8 10.79 4.76 -2.01
N TYR A 9 9.88 4.35 -1.14
CA TYR A 9 9.05 5.26 -0.36
C TYR A 9 9.65 5.39 1.02
N LYS A 10 9.88 6.62 1.47
CA LYS A 10 10.37 6.93 2.81
C LYS A 10 9.57 8.06 3.43
N THR A 11 9.54 8.14 4.74
CA THR A 11 8.94 9.27 5.45
C THR A 11 9.84 10.51 5.33
N GLU A 12 9.22 11.68 5.34
CA GLU A 12 9.94 12.96 5.42
C GLU A 12 10.70 13.10 6.74
N ASN A 13 10.09 12.66 7.86
CA ASN A 13 10.70 12.69 9.16
C ASN A 13 10.96 11.27 9.68
N ARG A 14 12.16 11.06 10.24
CA ARG A 14 12.57 9.76 10.81
C ARG A 14 11.68 9.32 11.97
N ASN A 15 11.05 10.28 12.68
CA ASN A 15 10.21 10.02 13.85
C ASN A 15 8.70 10.09 13.52
N ASP A 16 8.32 9.96 12.25
CA ASP A 16 6.91 9.95 11.85
C ASP A 16 6.16 8.71 12.33
N TYR A 17 4.82 8.78 12.34
CA TYR A 17 3.92 7.72 12.81
C TYR A 17 4.42 6.30 12.47
N GLY A 18 4.52 5.42 13.47
CA GLY A 18 4.92 4.02 13.30
C GLY A 18 6.40 3.79 12.96
N TRP A 19 7.29 4.76 13.19
CA TRP A 19 8.73 4.60 12.94
C TRP A 19 9.40 3.54 13.85
N GLU A 20 8.90 3.37 15.07
CA GLU A 20 9.43 2.40 16.05
C GLU A 20 9.21 0.95 15.58
N ASP A 21 8.14 0.72 14.81
CA ASP A 21 7.78 -0.59 14.27
C ASP A 21 8.49 -0.91 12.95
N ARG A 22 9.25 0.04 12.39
CA ARG A 22 9.93 -0.12 11.09
C ARG A 22 11.37 -0.57 11.28
N MET A 23 11.59 -1.86 11.07
CA MET A 23 12.91 -2.47 11.13
C MET A 23 13.42 -2.86 9.75
N LEU A 24 14.63 -2.40 9.42
CA LEU A 24 15.33 -2.82 8.22
C LEU A 24 15.96 -4.20 8.43
N MET A 25 15.45 -5.19 7.72
CA MET A 25 16.01 -6.54 7.71
C MET A 25 17.36 -6.58 6.97
N PRO A 26 18.32 -7.45 7.36
CA PRO A 26 18.26 -8.41 8.47
C PRO A 26 18.79 -7.87 9.81
N ARG A 27 19.31 -6.63 9.85
CA ARG A 27 20.00 -6.08 11.03
C ARG A 27 19.07 -5.36 12.02
N GLU A 28 17.77 -5.38 11.76
CA GLU A 28 16.71 -4.81 12.60
C GLU A 28 16.94 -3.33 12.99
N SER A 29 17.66 -2.59 12.15
CA SER A 29 17.91 -1.17 12.40
C SER A 29 16.66 -0.35 12.07
N LEU A 30 16.33 0.61 12.92
CA LEU A 30 15.21 1.53 12.70
C LEU A 30 15.36 2.27 11.36
N THR A 31 14.31 2.23 10.56
CA THR A 31 14.30 2.84 9.22
C THR A 31 13.11 3.77 9.04
N ASN A 32 13.33 4.81 8.25
CA ASN A 32 12.28 5.69 7.77
C ASN A 32 11.71 5.22 6.42
N ILE A 33 12.14 4.06 5.91
CA ILE A 33 11.62 3.47 4.68
C ILE A 33 10.25 2.84 4.95
N LEU A 34 9.27 3.22 4.12
CA LEU A 34 7.92 2.68 4.13
C LEU A 34 7.82 1.43 3.26
N TRP A 35 8.42 1.48 2.06
CA TRP A 35 8.33 0.39 1.08
C TRP A 35 9.38 0.53 -0.01
N GLU A 36 9.76 -0.59 -0.62
CA GLU A 36 10.67 -0.65 -1.76
C GLU A 36 10.09 -1.54 -2.85
N ASN A 37 10.16 -1.09 -4.10
CA ASN A 37 9.74 -1.85 -5.25
C ASN A 37 10.79 -1.77 -6.36
N TRP A 38 11.04 -2.89 -7.03
CA TRP A 38 12.00 -2.99 -8.13
C TRP A 38 11.29 -3.53 -9.36
N THR A 39 11.48 -2.88 -10.50
CA THR A 39 10.82 -3.26 -11.75
C THR A 39 11.77 -3.14 -12.94
N TYR A 40 11.60 -4.02 -13.92
CA TYR A 40 12.34 -4.02 -15.18
C TYR A 40 11.46 -3.59 -16.35
N GLN A 41 10.30 -2.99 -16.09
CA GLN A 41 9.42 -2.48 -17.14
C GLN A 41 10.07 -1.32 -17.89
N GLU A 42 9.83 -1.24 -19.22
CA GLU A 42 10.38 -0.16 -20.04
C GLU A 42 9.86 1.23 -19.64
N LYS A 43 8.60 1.29 -19.17
CA LYS A 43 7.92 2.50 -18.72
C LYS A 43 7.20 2.24 -17.40
N PRO A 44 7.92 2.22 -16.27
CA PRO A 44 7.31 2.00 -14.97
C PRO A 44 6.46 3.22 -14.58
N THR A 45 5.33 2.98 -13.93
CA THR A 45 4.54 4.05 -13.32
C THR A 45 5.33 4.67 -12.17
N ILE A 46 5.72 5.93 -12.34
CA ILE A 46 6.46 6.69 -11.32
C ILE A 46 5.46 7.50 -10.48
N PRO A 47 5.49 7.38 -9.14
CA PRO A 47 4.63 8.17 -8.26
C PRO A 47 4.81 9.66 -8.48
N GLN A 48 3.71 10.40 -8.37
CA GLN A 48 3.66 11.86 -8.44
C GLN A 48 3.39 12.46 -7.06
N ILE A 49 3.67 13.74 -6.91
CA ILE A 49 3.31 14.49 -5.71
C ILE A 49 1.78 14.52 -5.59
N GLY A 50 1.27 14.22 -4.41
CA GLY A 50 -0.16 14.09 -4.13
C GLY A 50 -0.68 12.65 -4.23
N ASP A 51 0.10 11.72 -4.80
CA ASP A 51 -0.31 10.32 -4.86
C ASP A 51 -0.38 9.72 -3.45
N LYS A 52 -1.49 9.05 -3.15
CA LYS A 52 -1.61 8.20 -1.98
C LYS A 52 -0.80 6.93 -2.20
N THR A 53 -0.06 6.53 -1.18
CA THR A 53 0.73 5.32 -1.25
C THR A 53 -0.21 4.10 -1.20
N THR A 54 -0.46 3.48 -2.34
CA THR A 54 -1.20 2.20 -2.40
C THR A 54 -0.24 1.06 -2.09
N PHE A 55 0.30 1.04 -0.87
CA PHE A 55 1.12 -0.09 -0.44
C PHE A 55 0.22 -1.33 -0.44
N ARG A 56 0.50 -2.29 -1.34
CA ARG A 56 -0.01 -3.65 -1.18
C ARG A 56 0.56 -4.13 0.15
N CYS A 57 -0.27 -4.08 1.20
CA CYS A 57 0.14 -4.35 2.57
C CYS A 57 0.94 -5.66 2.62
N ARG A 58 2.26 -5.55 2.75
CA ARG A 58 3.09 -6.58 3.35
C ARG A 58 3.16 -6.32 4.86
N ASP A 59 2.03 -5.94 5.43
CA ASP A 59 1.81 -5.98 6.87
C ASP A 59 0.63 -6.91 7.14
N ARG A 60 0.82 -7.77 8.11
CA ARG A 60 0.03 -8.93 8.50
C ARG A 60 -1.29 -8.57 9.15
N THR A 61 -2.10 -7.67 8.59
CA THR A 61 -3.46 -7.47 9.10
C THR A 61 -4.49 -7.11 8.03
N ARG A 62 -5.37 -8.09 7.82
CA ARG A 62 -6.78 -8.03 7.44
C ARG A 62 -7.12 -7.68 5.99
N ASN A 63 -7.54 -8.74 5.30
CA ASN A 63 -8.45 -8.70 4.17
C ASN A 63 -9.67 -7.81 4.50
N TYR A 64 -9.81 -6.68 3.82
CA TYR A 64 -11.04 -5.89 3.84
C TYR A 64 -11.56 -5.72 2.41
N LYS A 65 -12.84 -6.06 2.22
CA LYS A 65 -13.63 -5.73 1.04
C LYS A 65 -13.92 -4.23 1.11
N SER A 66 -13.44 -3.43 0.16
CA SER A 66 -14.01 -2.13 -0.13
C SER A 66 -15.20 -2.33 -1.07
N GLU A 67 -16.38 -1.88 -0.68
CA GLU A 67 -17.51 -1.76 -1.60
C GLU A 67 -17.24 -0.55 -2.52
N SER A 68 -16.64 -0.81 -3.67
CA SER A 68 -16.76 0.09 -4.82
C SER A 68 -18.05 -0.26 -5.56
N GLU A 69 -18.75 0.75 -6.08
CA GLU A 69 -20.06 0.65 -6.76
C GLU A 69 -20.10 -0.32 -7.96
N ASN A 70 -18.95 -0.85 -8.39
CA ASN A 70 -18.81 -1.72 -9.55
C ASN A 70 -18.46 -3.18 -9.22
N GLY A 71 -18.63 -3.61 -7.96
CA GLY A 71 -18.74 -5.04 -7.61
C GLY A 71 -17.47 -5.90 -7.72
N PHE A 72 -16.35 -5.38 -8.22
CA PHE A 72 -15.09 -6.11 -8.29
C PHE A 72 -13.90 -5.17 -8.04
N THR A 73 -13.41 -5.12 -6.80
CA THR A 73 -12.07 -4.60 -6.51
C THR A 73 -11.41 -5.46 -5.45
N THR A 74 -10.61 -6.42 -5.90
CA THR A 74 -9.72 -7.21 -5.06
C THR A 74 -8.43 -6.42 -4.81
N HIS A 75 -8.25 -5.98 -3.56
CA HIS A 75 -6.96 -5.64 -2.94
C HIS A 75 -6.25 -4.35 -3.38
N GLY A 76 -6.79 -3.21 -2.99
CA GLY A 76 -6.02 -1.97 -2.88
C GLY A 76 -6.75 -0.99 -1.96
N ARG A 77 -6.21 -0.75 -0.76
CA ARG A 77 -6.62 0.39 0.06
C ARG A 77 -5.58 1.49 -0.15
N ASP A 78 -6.04 2.72 -0.30
CA ASP A 78 -5.16 3.88 -0.20
C ASP A 78 -4.50 3.87 1.17
N GLY A 79 -3.17 3.87 1.19
CA GLY A 79 -2.41 3.89 2.43
C GLY A 79 -2.46 5.26 3.09
N ASP A 80 -2.06 5.29 4.35
CA ASP A 80 -2.09 6.47 5.21
C ASP A 80 -0.96 7.49 4.91
N TRP A 81 -0.30 7.38 3.76
CA TRP A 81 0.81 8.25 3.38
C TRP A 81 0.55 8.90 2.03
N VAL A 82 0.95 10.16 1.90
CA VAL A 82 0.90 10.93 0.66
C VAL A 82 2.31 11.30 0.23
N VAL A 83 2.60 11.16 -1.06
CA VAL A 83 3.88 11.56 -1.65
C VAL A 83 3.94 13.08 -1.71
N THR A 84 4.96 13.67 -1.10
CA THR A 84 5.17 15.13 -1.06
C THR A 84 6.34 15.57 -1.93
N ARG A 85 7.32 14.70 -2.16
CA ARG A 85 8.49 14.97 -3.00
C ARG A 85 9.03 13.71 -3.65
N VAL A 86 9.42 13.81 -4.93
CA VAL A 86 10.02 12.70 -5.68
C VAL A 86 11.40 13.12 -6.16
N GLU A 87 12.41 12.35 -5.79
CA GLU A 87 13.81 12.56 -6.17
C GLU A 87 14.24 11.45 -7.13
N LYS A 88 14.89 11.83 -8.23
CA LYS A 88 15.32 10.89 -9.26
C LYS A 88 16.83 10.78 -9.28
N PHE A 89 17.32 9.55 -9.18
CA PHE A 89 18.74 9.20 -9.26
C PHE A 89 18.95 8.28 -10.47
N VAL A 90 19.92 8.60 -11.31
CA VAL A 90 20.27 7.82 -12.50
C VAL A 90 21.75 7.49 -12.41
N SER A 91 22.10 6.23 -12.64
CA SER A 91 23.50 5.83 -12.73
C SER A 91 24.08 6.29 -14.08
N PRO A 92 25.28 6.91 -14.10
CA PRO A 92 25.93 7.28 -15.35
C PRO A 92 26.48 6.08 -16.13
N ASP A 93 26.79 4.98 -15.42
CA ASP A 93 27.50 3.82 -15.98
C ASP A 93 26.58 2.61 -16.24
N THR A 94 25.33 2.66 -15.77
CA THR A 94 24.38 1.54 -15.88
C THR A 94 22.98 2.04 -16.24
N ASP A 95 22.17 1.17 -16.86
CA ASP A 95 20.75 1.44 -17.13
C ASP A 95 19.88 1.35 -15.86
N LYS A 96 20.41 1.77 -14.71
CA LYS A 96 19.72 1.73 -13.42
C LYS A 96 19.21 3.10 -13.03
N LYS A 97 17.97 3.16 -12.54
CA LYS A 97 17.31 4.37 -12.07
C LYS A 97 16.68 4.10 -10.72
N VAL A 98 16.76 5.05 -9.79
CA VAL A 98 16.11 4.96 -8.49
C VAL A 98 15.30 6.22 -8.27
N PHE A 99 14.04 6.05 -7.88
CA PHE A 99 13.16 7.13 -7.46
C PHE A 99 12.94 7.05 -5.96
N VAL A 100 13.20 8.13 -5.25
CA VAL A 100 12.97 8.24 -3.81
C VAL A 100 11.77 9.16 -3.58
N CYS A 101 10.67 8.58 -3.12
CA CYS A 101 9.42 9.25 -2.80
C CYS A 101 9.42 9.57 -1.31
N ASN A 102 9.53 10.84 -0.96
CA ASN A 102 9.33 11.32 0.40
C ASN A 102 7.83 11.44 0.64
N CYS A 103 7.36 10.91 1.76
CA CYS A 103 5.94 10.83 2.08
C CYS A 103 5.67 11.45 3.45
N LYS A 104 4.49 12.06 3.57
CA LYS A 104 3.97 12.56 4.84
C LYS A 104 2.79 11.72 5.29
N TYR A 105 2.66 11.54 6.61
CA TYR A 105 1.52 10.85 7.19
C TYR A 105 0.24 11.68 6.99
N ASP A 106 -0.73 11.10 6.32
CA ASP A 106 -2.04 11.69 6.02
C ASP A 106 -3.10 10.55 6.03
N PRO A 107 -3.58 10.17 7.23
CA PRO A 107 -4.34 8.95 7.42
C PRO A 107 -5.67 8.98 6.69
N VAL A 108 -6.02 7.85 6.07
CA VAL A 108 -7.30 7.69 5.36
C VAL A 108 -8.31 7.12 6.34
N GLU A 109 -9.33 7.89 6.69
CA GLU A 109 -10.38 7.44 7.59
C GLU A 109 -11.10 6.21 7.01
N PRO A 110 -11.05 5.05 7.69
CA PRO A 110 -11.73 3.87 7.23
C PRO A 110 -13.24 4.04 7.36
N LYS A 111 -13.94 4.01 6.22
CA LYS A 111 -15.40 3.88 6.18
C LYS A 111 -15.78 2.43 6.44
N TRP A 112 -15.93 2.08 7.71
CA TRP A 112 -16.38 0.75 8.10
C TRP A 112 -17.87 0.60 7.83
N SER A 113 -18.25 -0.39 7.03
CA SER A 113 -19.62 -0.89 6.98
C SER A 113 -19.73 -2.16 7.81
N LEU A 114 -20.84 -2.30 8.55
CA LEU A 114 -21.12 -3.52 9.28
C LEU A 114 -21.49 -4.60 8.26
N ILE A 115 -20.60 -5.56 8.05
CA ILE A 115 -20.94 -6.72 7.22
C ILE A 115 -21.78 -7.64 8.11
N ASN A 116 -23.08 -7.76 7.84
CA ASN A 116 -23.93 -8.80 8.41
C ASN A 116 -23.45 -10.16 7.90
N ARG A 117 -22.43 -10.72 8.57
CA ARG A 117 -21.99 -12.09 8.32
C ARG A 117 -22.94 -13.04 9.04
N GLY A 118 -23.86 -13.58 8.26
CA GLY A 118 -24.75 -14.66 8.64
C GLY A 118 -26.10 -14.16 9.14
N ALA A 119 -27.14 -14.34 8.33
CA ALA A 119 -28.40 -14.82 8.90
C ALA A 119 -28.06 -16.06 9.75
N LYS A 120 -28.69 -16.22 10.91
CA LYS A 120 -28.46 -17.44 11.68
C LYS A 120 -28.83 -18.63 10.79
N ALA A 121 -28.07 -19.72 10.85
CA ALA A 121 -28.40 -20.92 10.06
C ALA A 121 -29.85 -21.39 10.27
N SER A 122 -30.45 -21.05 11.43
CA SER A 122 -31.88 -21.25 11.72
C SER A 122 -32.82 -20.49 10.78
N GLU A 123 -32.50 -19.25 10.42
CA GLU A 123 -33.35 -18.41 9.54
C GLU A 123 -33.32 -18.90 8.09
N LEU A 124 -32.19 -19.48 7.64
CA LEU A 124 -32.04 -20.06 6.30
C LEU A 124 -32.69 -21.45 6.14
N LEU A 125 -33.06 -22.09 7.25
CA LEU A 125 -33.69 -23.41 7.26
C LEU A 125 -35.21 -23.33 7.32
N GLU A 126 -35.79 -22.24 7.84
CA GLU A 126 -37.24 -22.05 7.92
C GLU A 126 -37.86 -21.79 6.53
N GLU A 127 -37.17 -21.07 5.64
CA GLU A 127 -37.65 -20.77 4.26
C GLU A 127 -37.77 -22.00 3.33
N LYS A 128 -37.22 -23.16 3.70
CA LYS A 128 -37.28 -24.38 2.88
C LYS A 128 -38.41 -25.34 3.25
N THR A 129 -39.32 -24.94 4.13
CA THR A 129 -40.37 -25.82 4.68
C THR A 129 -41.80 -25.32 4.45
N GLU A 130 -42.04 -24.53 3.41
CA GLU A 130 -43.39 -24.32 2.89
C GLU A 130 -43.63 -25.24 1.68
N VAL A 131 -44.62 -26.12 1.86
CA VAL A 131 -45.15 -27.14 0.93
C VAL A 131 -46.12 -26.52 -0.06
#